data_AF-A0A3C1H2F7-F1
#
_entry.id   AF-A0A3C1H2F7-F1
#
_cell.length_a   1.000
_cell.length_b   1.000
_cell.length_c   1.000
_cell.angle_alpha   90.00
_cell.angle_beta   90.00
_cell.angle_gamma   90.00
#
_symmetry.space_group_name_H-M   'P 1'
#
loop_
_entity.id
_entity.type
_entity.pdbx_description
1 polymer ?
#
loop_
_entity_poly.entity_id
_entity_poly.type
_entity_poly.pdbx_seq_one_letter_code
_entity_poly.pdbx_strand_id
1 'polypeptide(L)'
;MEEQNKPIRLMALIGLILQAVCTGITVLSRLFPQPFLAAMQQQDFAEDAARATRHPLLLLTPFAGIIVYILLYCLLQGQLRNPSDSAGTVFGLTIAAIPAMGIINLLLSFFTQRFVHLYYDAAALGALSLVNSSLNVITIMGSVAFPLLAAAAAMHWQRIRDLSLPR
;
A
#
# COMPACT_ATOMS: atom_id res chain seq x y z
N MET A 1 30.05 -3.53 -11.74
CA MET A 1 28.71 -4.11 -11.48
C MET A 1 27.77 -3.19 -10.67
N GLU A 2 28.30 -2.38 -9.74
CA GLU A 2 27.53 -1.54 -8.82
C GLU A 2 26.77 -0.39 -9.50
N GLU A 3 27.34 0.19 -10.56
CA GLU A 3 26.77 1.35 -11.24
C GLU A 3 25.46 1.06 -11.99
N GLN A 4 25.32 -0.16 -12.49
CA GLN A 4 24.11 -0.63 -13.18
C GLN A 4 22.97 -1.02 -12.22
N ASN A 5 23.26 -1.22 -10.92
CA ASN A 5 22.21 -1.50 -9.91
C ASN A 5 21.56 -0.22 -9.36
N LYS A 6 22.17 0.95 -9.58
CA LYS A 6 21.65 2.25 -9.16
C LYS A 6 20.19 2.49 -9.59
N PRO A 7 19.78 2.29 -10.86
CA PRO A 7 18.39 2.52 -11.27
C PRO A 7 17.39 1.56 -10.61
N ILE A 8 17.74 0.28 -10.46
CA ILE A 8 16.87 -0.73 -9.83
C ILE A 8 16.62 -0.38 -8.35
N ARG A 9 17.69 -0.02 -7.63
CA ARG A 9 17.59 0.42 -6.23
C ARG A 9 16.78 1.70 -6.09
N LEU A 10 16.95 2.64 -7.03
CA LEU A 10 16.23 3.91 -7.04
C LEU A 10 14.72 3.70 -7.27
N MET A 11 14.31 2.88 -8.25
CA MET A 11 12.90 2.58 -8.50
C MET A 11 12.23 1.93 -7.28
N ALA A 12 12.88 0.94 -6.67
CA ALA A 12 12.38 0.28 -5.48
C ALA A 12 12.26 1.24 -4.27
N LEU A 13 13.21 2.19 -4.14
CA LEU A 13 13.19 3.22 -3.10
C LEU A 13 12.08 4.26 -3.33
N ILE A 14 11.89 4.71 -4.58
CA ILE A 14 10.80 5.63 -4.92
C ILE A 14 9.45 5.01 -4.56
N GLY A 15 9.24 3.73 -4.90
CA GLY A 15 8.02 3.03 -4.50
C GLY A 15 7.87 2.94 -2.97
N LEU A 16 8.96 2.71 -2.22
CA LEU A 16 8.92 2.69 -0.75
C LEU A 16 8.48 4.04 -0.18
N ILE A 17 9.06 5.13 -0.69
CA ILE A 17 8.74 6.49 -0.27
C ILE A 17 7.27 6.79 -0.58
N LEU A 18 6.81 6.46 -1.79
CA LEU A 18 5.41 6.69 -2.19
C LEU A 18 4.44 5.92 -1.28
N GLN A 19 4.70 4.64 -1.02
CA GLN A 19 3.89 3.83 -0.12
C GLN A 19 3.90 4.41 1.30
N ALA A 20 5.05 4.84 1.81
CA ALA A 20 5.17 5.44 3.15
C ALA A 20 4.38 6.75 3.26
N VAL A 21 4.47 7.62 2.24
CA VAL A 21 3.71 8.88 2.18
C VAL A 21 2.21 8.60 2.13
N CYS A 22 1.74 7.73 1.25
CA CYS A 22 0.32 7.37 1.15
C CYS A 22 -0.20 6.73 2.45
N THR A 23 0.61 5.88 3.09
CA THR A 23 0.29 5.26 4.40
C THR A 23 0.18 6.33 5.48
N GLY A 24 1.15 7.24 5.55
CA GLY A 24 1.18 8.34 6.51
C GLY A 24 -0.03 9.26 6.37
N ILE A 25 -0.35 9.69 5.15
CA ILE A 25 -1.56 10.50 4.87
C ILE A 25 -2.81 9.73 5.31
N THR A 26 -2.93 8.45 4.97
CA THR A 26 -4.08 7.62 5.35
C THR A 26 -4.26 7.53 6.87
N VAL A 27 -3.17 7.36 7.62
CA VAL A 27 -3.21 7.33 9.10
C VAL A 27 -3.58 8.70 9.66
N LEU A 28 -2.96 9.78 9.17
CA LEU A 28 -3.25 11.15 9.60
C LEU A 28 -4.70 11.53 9.35
N SER A 29 -5.26 11.18 8.19
CA SER A 29 -6.67 11.39 7.85
C SER A 29 -7.63 10.62 8.75
N ARG A 30 -7.23 9.47 9.32
CA ARG A 30 -8.04 8.71 10.29
C ARG A 30 -7.95 9.27 11.71
N LEU A 31 -6.76 9.73 12.12
CA LEU A 31 -6.53 10.34 13.45
C LEU A 31 -7.16 11.74 13.54
N PHE A 32 -7.05 12.51 12.45
CA PHE A 32 -7.56 13.87 12.30
C PHE A 32 -8.48 13.97 11.07
N PRO A 33 -9.72 13.47 11.16
CA PRO A 33 -10.67 13.50 10.04
C PRO A 33 -11.31 14.89 9.81
N GLN A 34 -11.24 15.79 10.80
CA GLN A 34 -11.87 17.12 10.74
C GLN A 34 -11.46 17.97 9.53
N PRO A 35 -10.18 18.05 9.10
CA PRO A 35 -9.78 18.80 7.91
C PRO A 35 -10.41 18.25 6.64
N PHE A 36 -10.53 16.92 6.54
CA PHE A 36 -11.18 16.24 5.41
C PHE A 36 -12.68 16.53 5.37
N LEU A 37 -13.34 16.44 6.52
CA LEU A 37 -14.78 16.69 6.64
C LEU A 37 -15.12 18.17 6.43
N ALA A 38 -14.27 19.08 6.89
CA ALA A 38 -14.38 20.51 6.61
C ALA A 38 -14.20 20.82 5.12
N ALA A 39 -13.23 20.20 4.45
CA ALA A 39 -13.05 20.32 3.00
C ALA A 39 -14.27 19.79 2.21
N MET A 40 -15.03 18.85 2.78
CA MET A 40 -16.26 18.30 2.20
C MET A 40 -17.54 18.98 2.69
N GLN A 41 -17.46 20.08 3.43
CA GLN A 41 -18.61 20.82 3.98
C GLN A 41 -19.56 19.98 4.85
N GLN A 42 -19.05 18.93 5.52
CA GLN A 42 -19.85 18.05 6.41
C GLN A 42 -19.50 18.23 7.89
N GLN A 43 -19.47 19.48 8.36
CA GLN A 43 -19.12 19.79 9.75
C GLN A 43 -20.12 19.21 10.76
N ASP A 44 -21.40 19.14 10.39
CA ASP A 44 -22.48 18.65 11.26
C ASP A 44 -22.35 17.16 11.62
N PHE A 45 -21.56 16.39 10.85
CA PHE A 45 -21.33 14.96 11.05
C PHE A 45 -19.90 14.65 11.48
N ALA A 46 -19.11 15.68 11.84
CA ALA A 46 -17.68 15.56 12.07
C ALA A 46 -17.32 14.73 13.31
N GLU A 47 -18.10 14.84 14.39
CA GLU A 47 -17.86 14.07 15.62
C GLU A 47 -18.18 12.59 15.46
N ASP A 48 -19.28 12.26 14.78
CA ASP A 48 -19.70 10.86 14.57
C ASP A 48 -18.77 10.14 13.60
N ALA A 49 -18.38 10.81 12.51
CA ALA A 49 -17.37 10.29 11.60
C ALA A 49 -16.01 10.12 12.31
N ALA A 50 -15.62 11.05 13.19
CA ALA A 50 -14.38 10.93 13.96
C ALA A 50 -14.39 9.76 14.95
N ARG A 51 -15.55 9.42 15.53
CA ARG A 51 -15.70 8.23 16.37
C ARG A 51 -15.55 6.95 15.55
N ALA A 52 -16.19 6.88 14.39
CA ALA A 52 -16.16 5.70 13.53
C ALA A 52 -14.78 5.48 12.88
N THR A 53 -14.08 6.53 12.46
CA THR A 53 -12.76 6.41 11.80
C THR A 53 -11.62 6.01 12.74
N ARG A 54 -11.78 6.22 14.06
CA ARG A 54 -10.80 5.84 15.09
C ARG A 54 -10.85 4.36 15.48
N HIS A 55 -11.68 3.56 14.83
CA HIS A 55 -11.74 2.13 15.10
C HIS A 55 -10.36 1.47 14.88
N PRO A 56 -9.86 0.64 15.80
CA PRO A 56 -8.49 0.11 15.74
C PRO A 56 -8.23 -0.72 14.47
N LEU A 57 -9.22 -1.48 13.98
CA LEU A 57 -9.09 -2.23 12.72
C LEU A 57 -8.87 -1.31 11.50
N LEU A 58 -9.52 -0.14 11.50
CA LEU A 58 -9.30 0.86 10.47
C LEU A 58 -7.86 1.39 10.60
N LEU A 59 -7.37 1.70 11.79
CA LEU A 59 -6.01 2.22 11.95
C LEU A 59 -4.93 1.22 11.51
N LEU A 60 -5.17 -0.09 11.65
CA LEU A 60 -4.20 -1.13 11.29
C LEU A 60 -4.14 -1.43 9.77
N THR A 61 -5.24 -1.25 9.05
CA THR A 61 -5.36 -1.55 7.62
C THR A 61 -4.23 -0.95 6.75
N PRO A 62 -3.88 0.36 6.86
CA PRO A 62 -2.83 0.95 6.03
C PRO A 62 -1.43 0.37 6.31
N PHE A 63 -1.19 -0.22 7.48
CA PHE A 63 0.10 -0.80 7.83
C PHE A 63 0.36 -2.17 7.16
N ALA A 64 -0.68 -2.91 6.79
CA ALA A 64 -0.50 -4.20 6.12
C ALA A 64 0.25 -4.04 4.78
N GLY A 65 -0.15 -3.04 3.98
CA GLY A 65 0.47 -2.77 2.68
C GLY A 65 1.94 -2.34 2.78
N ILE A 66 2.27 -1.47 3.73
CA ILE A 66 3.66 -1.00 3.90
C ILE A 66 4.58 -2.12 4.42
N ILE A 67 4.10 -2.98 5.32
CA ILE A 67 4.88 -4.12 5.84
C ILE A 67 5.21 -5.09 4.70
N VAL A 68 4.23 -5.47 3.89
CA VAL A 68 4.43 -6.35 2.73
C VAL A 68 5.44 -5.72 1.76
N TYR A 69 5.29 -4.42 1.48
CA TYR A 69 6.22 -3.71 0.60
C TYR A 69 7.65 -3.73 1.16
N ILE A 70 7.84 -3.42 2.45
CA ILE A 70 9.16 -3.43 3.11
C ILE A 70 9.81 -4.82 3.01
N LEU A 71 9.05 -5.88 3.27
CA LEU A 71 9.57 -7.25 3.17
C LEU A 71 10.06 -7.56 1.74
N LEU A 72 9.26 -7.23 0.72
CA LEU A 72 9.64 -7.43 -0.68
C LEU A 72 10.83 -6.55 -1.09
N TYR A 73 10.88 -5.31 -0.61
CA TYR A 73 12.01 -4.40 -0.81
C TYR A 73 13.31 -4.97 -0.21
N CYS A 74 13.25 -5.47 1.03
CA CYS A 74 14.39 -6.09 1.70
C CYS A 74 14.86 -7.35 0.96
N LEU A 75 13.93 -8.21 0.49
CA LEU A 75 14.26 -9.38 -0.32
C LEU A 75 14.96 -8.98 -1.62
N LEU A 76 14.43 -7.98 -2.34
CA LEU A 76 15.04 -7.45 -3.55
C LEU A 76 16.44 -6.86 -3.29
N GLN A 77 16.61 -6.09 -2.22
CA GLN A 77 17.92 -5.55 -1.82
C GLN A 77 18.92 -6.66 -1.47
N GLY A 78 18.46 -7.73 -0.82
CA GLY A 78 19.28 -8.92 -0.54
C GLY A 78 19.83 -9.55 -1.84
N GLN A 79 18.95 -9.78 -2.82
CA GLN A 79 19.35 -10.33 -4.13
C GLN A 79 20.26 -9.39 -4.92
N LEU A 80 20.06 -8.07 -4.81
CA LEU A 80 20.91 -7.07 -5.45
C LEU A 80 22.33 -7.01 -4.85
N ARG A 81 22.54 -7.53 -3.64
CA ARG A 81 23.86 -7.64 -3.00
C ARG A 81 24.51 -8.97 -3.30
N ASN A 82 23.77 -10.07 -3.16
CA ASN A 82 24.22 -11.42 -3.44
C ASN A 82 23.28 -12.07 -4.46
N PRO A 83 23.56 -11.92 -5.78
CA PRO A 83 22.71 -12.48 -6.81
C PRO A 83 22.69 -14.01 -6.69
N SER A 84 21.49 -14.58 -6.60
CA SER A 84 21.27 -16.02 -6.52
C SER A 84 20.16 -16.42 -7.49
N ASP A 85 20.04 -17.72 -7.79
CA ASP A 85 18.99 -18.27 -8.67
C ASP A 85 17.56 -17.97 -8.17
N SER A 86 17.41 -17.51 -6.93
CA SER A 86 16.11 -17.16 -6.33
C SER A 86 15.54 -15.79 -6.74
N ALA A 87 16.23 -15.04 -7.61
CA ALA A 87 15.71 -13.77 -8.12
C ALA A 87 14.35 -13.90 -8.83
N GLY A 88 14.08 -15.04 -9.46
CA GLY A 88 12.81 -15.34 -10.13
C GLY A 88 11.67 -15.54 -9.13
N THR A 89 11.99 -16.10 -7.96
CA THR A 89 11.06 -16.22 -6.83
C THR A 89 10.72 -14.84 -6.27
N VAL A 90 11.69 -13.94 -6.13
CA VAL A 90 11.43 -12.56 -5.67
C VAL A 90 10.54 -11.80 -6.64
N PHE A 91 10.79 -11.96 -7.95
CA PHE A 91 9.91 -11.41 -8.98
C PHE A 91 8.49 -12.00 -8.91
N GLY A 92 8.37 -13.33 -8.84
CA GLY A 92 7.07 -14.02 -8.72
C GLY A 92 6.28 -13.62 -7.48
N LEU A 93 6.95 -13.51 -6.32
CA LEU A 93 6.35 -13.02 -5.07
C LEU A 93 5.88 -11.58 -5.19
N THR A 94 6.65 -10.71 -5.85
CA THR A 94 6.29 -9.31 -6.03
C THR A 94 5.08 -9.16 -6.95
N ILE A 95 5.00 -9.95 -8.02
CA ILE A 95 3.82 -9.98 -8.90
C ILE A 95 2.60 -10.54 -8.17
N ALA A 96 2.74 -11.65 -7.44
CA ALA A 96 1.64 -12.27 -6.71
C ALA A 96 1.10 -11.37 -5.57
N ALA A 97 1.95 -10.50 -5.00
CA ALA A 97 1.55 -9.56 -3.96
C ALA A 97 0.59 -8.47 -4.47
N ILE A 98 0.65 -8.08 -5.75
CA ILE A 98 -0.24 -7.07 -6.35
C ILE A 98 -1.73 -7.49 -6.25
N PRO A 99 -2.17 -8.64 -6.82
CA PRO A 99 -3.56 -9.08 -6.70
C PRO A 99 -3.92 -9.49 -5.28
N ALA A 100 -2.98 -10.06 -4.51
CA ALA A 100 -3.23 -10.42 -3.11
C ALA A 100 -3.58 -9.19 -2.25
N MET A 101 -2.93 -8.04 -2.49
CA MET A 101 -3.28 -6.77 -1.84
C MET A 101 -4.66 -6.25 -2.24
N GLY A 102 -5.04 -6.39 -3.51
CA GLY A 102 -6.40 -6.07 -3.95
C GLY A 102 -7.46 -6.90 -3.20
N ILE A 103 -7.23 -8.20 -3.08
CA ILE A 103 -8.13 -9.13 -2.37
C ILE A 103 -8.19 -8.80 -0.86
N ILE A 104 -7.05 -8.57 -0.22
CA ILE A 104 -7.00 -8.22 1.21
C ILE A 104 -7.72 -6.90 1.48
N ASN A 105 -7.55 -5.88 0.64
CA ASN A 105 -8.27 -4.61 0.77
C ASN A 105 -9.78 -4.78 0.59
N LEU A 106 -10.23 -5.62 -0.35
CA LEU A 106 -11.65 -5.95 -0.54
C LEU A 106 -12.23 -6.65 0.70
N LEU A 107 -11.52 -7.65 1.23
CA LEU A 107 -11.94 -8.36 2.44
C LEU A 107 -12.01 -7.42 3.64
N LEU A 108 -10.97 -6.62 3.88
CA LEU A 108 -10.94 -5.64 4.96
C LEU A 108 -12.05 -4.60 4.82
N SER A 109 -12.31 -4.11 3.60
CA SER A 109 -13.41 -3.20 3.32
C SER A 109 -14.77 -3.83 3.65
N PHE A 110 -14.99 -5.07 3.23
CA PHE A 110 -16.23 -5.80 3.51
C PHE A 110 -16.44 -6.01 5.01
N PHE A 111 -15.43 -6.50 5.74
CA PHE A 111 -15.53 -6.69 7.18
C PHE A 111 -15.74 -5.36 7.91
N THR A 112 -15.04 -4.32 7.50
CA THR A 112 -15.18 -2.96 8.06
C THR A 112 -16.60 -2.44 7.86
N GLN A 113 -17.16 -2.50 6.65
CA GLN A 113 -18.53 -2.08 6.38
C GLN A 113 -19.52 -2.86 7.23
N ARG A 114 -19.38 -4.18 7.28
CA ARG A 114 -20.28 -5.04 8.05
C ARG A 114 -20.21 -4.73 9.55
N PHE A 115 -19.03 -4.46 10.09
CA PHE A 115 -18.86 -4.10 11.50
C PHE A 115 -19.45 -2.72 11.79
N VAL A 116 -19.17 -1.71 10.97
CA VAL A 116 -19.68 -0.35 11.19
C VAL A 116 -21.21 -0.31 11.11
N HIS A 117 -21.82 -1.04 10.17
CA HIS A 117 -23.29 -1.14 10.05
C HIS A 117 -23.97 -1.70 11.31
N LEU A 118 -23.25 -2.42 12.17
CA LEU A 118 -23.79 -2.98 13.42
C LEU A 118 -23.74 -2.00 14.61
N TYR A 119 -22.91 -0.95 14.53
CA TYR A 119 -22.62 -0.08 15.68
C TYR A 119 -22.96 1.40 15.47
N TYR A 120 -23.30 1.83 14.24
CA TYR A 120 -23.50 3.25 13.92
C TYR A 120 -24.76 3.51 13.08
N ASP A 121 -25.42 4.66 13.35
CA ASP A 121 -26.62 5.11 12.63
C ASP A 121 -26.35 5.49 11.16
N ALA A 122 -27.41 5.52 10.34
CA ALA A 122 -27.35 5.74 8.89
C ALA A 122 -26.63 7.06 8.46
N ALA A 123 -26.73 8.11 9.28
CA ALA A 123 -26.05 9.39 9.01
C ALA A 123 -24.53 9.29 9.23
N ALA A 124 -24.10 8.60 10.29
CA ALA A 124 -22.69 8.33 10.57
C ALA A 124 -22.06 7.40 9.51
N LEU A 125 -22.85 6.46 8.97
CA LEU A 125 -22.46 5.59 7.85
C LEU A 125 -22.21 6.38 6.55
N GLY A 126 -23.03 7.40 6.25
CA GLY A 126 -22.86 8.27 5.08
C GLY A 126 -21.55 9.08 5.12
N ALA A 127 -21.26 9.71 6.26
CA ALA A 127 -20.02 10.47 6.45
C ALA A 127 -18.78 9.56 6.45
N LEU A 128 -18.87 8.36 7.05
CA LEU A 128 -17.78 7.38 7.00
C LEU A 128 -17.52 6.87 5.57
N SER A 129 -18.57 6.69 4.76
CA SER A 129 -18.44 6.28 3.36
C SER A 129 -17.67 7.29 2.51
N LEU A 130 -17.89 8.59 2.74
CA LEU A 130 -17.15 9.68 2.08
C LEU A 130 -15.67 9.72 2.48
N VAL A 131 -15.38 9.58 3.78
CA VAL A 131 -14.01 9.51 4.29
C VAL A 131 -13.30 8.28 3.74
N ASN A 132 -13.94 7.10 3.77
CA ASN A 132 -13.37 5.87 3.24
C ASN A 132 -13.17 5.91 1.72
N SER A 133 -14.07 6.53 0.96
CA SER A 133 -13.91 6.72 -0.48
C SER A 133 -12.68 7.59 -0.79
N SER A 134 -12.49 8.67 -0.04
CA SER A 134 -11.31 9.53 -0.16
C SER A 134 -10.01 8.80 0.20
N LEU A 135 -10.05 8.02 1.28
CA LEU A 135 -8.91 7.20 1.72
C LEU A 135 -8.59 6.06 0.73
N ASN A 136 -9.60 5.50 0.06
CA ASN A 136 -9.39 4.50 -0.98
C ASN A 136 -8.66 5.09 -2.18
N VAL A 137 -8.92 6.34 -2.57
CA VAL A 137 -8.15 7.03 -3.62
C VAL A 137 -6.67 7.15 -3.23
N ILE A 138 -6.37 7.56 -2.00
CA ILE A 138 -4.99 7.65 -1.48
C ILE A 138 -4.33 6.27 -1.47
N THR A 139 -5.08 5.23 -1.12
CA THR A 139 -4.60 3.84 -1.09
C THR A 139 -4.31 3.32 -2.50
N ILE A 140 -5.15 3.65 -3.49
CA ILE A 140 -4.93 3.33 -4.91
C ILE A 140 -3.67 4.05 -5.42
N MET A 141 -3.45 5.31 -5.06
CA MET A 141 -2.21 6.01 -5.41
C MET A 141 -0.98 5.32 -4.79
N GLY A 142 -1.09 4.86 -3.53
CA GLY A 142 -0.04 4.06 -2.88
C GLY A 142 0.23 2.74 -3.60
N SER A 143 -0.80 2.10 -4.18
CA SER A 143 -0.66 0.83 -4.90
C SER A 143 0.27 0.90 -6.12
N VAL A 144 0.53 2.10 -6.66
CA VAL A 144 1.50 2.35 -7.75
C VAL A 144 2.94 2.01 -7.32
N ALA A 145 3.21 1.97 -6.02
CA ALA A 145 4.49 1.48 -5.49
C ALA A 145 4.77 0.02 -5.88
N PHE A 146 3.77 -0.86 -5.87
CA PHE A 146 3.97 -2.29 -6.12
C PHE A 146 4.40 -2.58 -7.58
N PRO A 147 3.78 -1.98 -8.62
CA PRO A 147 4.30 -2.05 -9.98
C PRO A 147 5.74 -1.55 -10.14
N LEU A 148 6.15 -0.48 -9.42
CA LEU A 148 7.53 0.00 -9.44
C LEU A 148 8.50 -1.05 -8.86
N LEU A 149 8.10 -1.73 -7.78
CA LEU A 149 8.87 -2.82 -7.20
C LEU A 149 8.92 -4.05 -8.12
N ALA A 150 7.81 -4.37 -8.78
CA ALA A 150 7.74 -5.46 -9.76
C ALA A 150 8.63 -5.18 -10.98
N ALA A 151 8.63 -3.94 -11.48
CA ALA A 151 9.52 -3.51 -12.56
C ALA A 151 10.99 -3.60 -12.14
N ALA A 152 11.34 -3.15 -10.93
CA ALA A 152 12.69 -3.28 -10.39
C ALA A 152 13.12 -4.75 -10.30
N ALA A 153 12.25 -5.63 -9.81
CA ALA A 153 12.49 -7.07 -9.75
C ALA A 153 12.63 -7.70 -11.15
N ALA A 154 11.80 -7.29 -12.12
CA ALA A 154 11.85 -7.77 -13.50
C ALA A 154 13.17 -7.40 -14.18
N MET A 155 13.62 -6.15 -14.03
CA MET A 155 14.90 -5.67 -14.56
C MET A 155 16.08 -6.44 -13.95
N HIS A 156 16.00 -6.77 -12.66
CA HIS A 156 17.01 -7.59 -12.01
C HIS A 156 17.03 -9.02 -12.53
N TRP A 157 15.87 -9.64 -12.69
CA TRP A 157 15.73 -11.00 -13.24
C TRP A 157 16.25 -11.11 -14.67
N GLN A 158 15.84 -10.17 -15.54
CA GLN A 158 16.32 -10.13 -16.92
C GLN A 158 17.84 -10.03 -16.99
N ARG A 159 18.45 -9.20 -16.13
CA ARG A 159 19.90 -9.06 -16.05
C ARG A 159 20.61 -10.37 -15.67
N ILE A 160 20.10 -11.09 -14.68
CA ILE A 160 20.67 -12.39 -14.28
C ILE A 160 20.59 -13.37 -15.45
N ARG A 161 19.45 -13.39 -16.15
CA ARG A 161 19.24 -14.24 -17.32
C ARG A 161 20.22 -13.92 -18.45
N ASP A 162 20.41 -12.65 -18.77
CA ASP A 162 21.33 -12.21 -19.84
C ASP A 162 22.80 -12.55 -19.53
N LEU A 163 23.19 -12.57 -18.24
CA LEU A 163 24.53 -12.98 -17.81
C LEU A 163 24.74 -14.50 -17.82
N SER A 164 23.66 -15.28 -17.75
CA SER A 164 23.70 -16.75 -17.68
C SER A 164 23.73 -17.46 -19.03
N LEU A 165 23.51 -16.75 -20.14
CA LEU A 165 23.52 -17.31 -21.48
C LEU A 165 24.96 -17.40 -22.04
N PRO A 166 25.39 -18.56 -22.57
CA PRO A 166 26.69 -18.68 -23.24
C PRO A 166 26.70 -17.83 -24.52
N ARG A 167 27.79 -17.06 -24.70
CA ARG A 167 28.04 -16.27 -25.91
C ARG A 167 28.54 -17.12 -27.07
#